data_AF-A0A7S2C7L4-F1
#
_entry.id   AF-A0A7S2C7L4-F1
#
_cell.length_a   1.000
_cell.length_b   1.000
_cell.length_c   1.000
_cell.angle_alpha   90.00
_cell.angle_beta   90.00
_cell.angle_gamma   90.00
#
_symmetry.space_group_name_H-M   'P 1'
#
loop_
_entity.id
_entity.type
_entity.pdbx_description
1 polymer ?
#
loop_
_entity_poly.entity_id
_entity_poly.type
_entity_poly.pdbx_seq_one_letter_code
_entity_poly.pdbx_strand_id
1 'polypeptide(L)'
;SSIHGHEMGLIKKFTPDFRAVHMIRHPVKVAISAHQYNKFVASAAGAKWRWDMSAQDIANATSTREELLIEAKAIQKVLVDMHTTHELVKDDPRVLTLDLEEFENNFDASALKLF
;
A
#
# COMPACT_ATOMS: atom_id res chain seq x y z
N SER A 1 4.99 -9.51 -0.08
CA SER A 1 4.25 -9.21 -1.31
C SER A 1 2.85 -8.77 -0.93
N SER A 2 2.26 -7.83 -1.66
CA SER A 2 0.84 -7.50 -1.50
C SER A 2 0.00 -8.56 -2.20
N ILE A 3 -1.09 -9.00 -1.58
CA ILE A 3 -2.07 -9.91 -2.18
C ILE A 3 -3.10 -9.05 -2.91
N HIS A 4 -3.31 -9.33 -4.20
CA HIS A 4 -4.28 -8.62 -5.03
C HIS A 4 -5.70 -9.12 -4.78
N GLY A 5 -6.72 -8.32 -5.13
CA GLY A 5 -8.13 -8.66 -4.83
C GLY A 5 -8.56 -10.03 -5.38
N HIS A 6 -8.11 -10.38 -6.59
CA HIS A 6 -8.37 -11.70 -7.19
C HIS A 6 -7.78 -12.85 -6.36
N GLU A 7 -6.54 -12.71 -5.90
CA GLU A 7 -5.85 -13.73 -5.10
C GLU A 7 -6.52 -13.90 -3.74
N MET A 8 -6.94 -12.78 -3.12
CA MET A 8 -7.69 -12.79 -1.87
C MET A 8 -9.01 -13.55 -2.02
N GLY A 9 -9.73 -13.35 -3.13
CA GLY A 9 -10.95 -14.09 -3.45
C GLY A 9 -10.74 -15.61 -3.49
N LEU A 10 -9.62 -16.07 -4.05
CA LEU A 10 -9.27 -17.50 -4.07
C LEU A 10 -8.94 -18.02 -2.66
N ILE A 11 -8.17 -17.27 -1.87
CA ILE A 11 -7.83 -17.65 -0.49
C ILE A 11 -9.11 -17.82 0.33
N LYS A 12 -10.04 -16.85 0.27
CA LYS A 12 -11.32 -16.91 0.99
C LYS A 12 -12.13 -18.16 0.64
N LYS A 13 -12.09 -18.59 -0.63
CA LYS A 13 -12.86 -19.72 -1.15
C LYS A 13 -12.26 -21.07 -0.80
N PHE A 14 -10.94 -21.21 -0.87
CA PHE A 14 -10.27 -22.52 -0.81
C PHE A 14 -9.53 -22.77 0.51
N THR A 15 -9.36 -21.76 1.36
CA THR A 15 -8.67 -21.90 2.65
C THR A 15 -9.61 -21.46 3.77
N PRO A 16 -10.53 -22.31 4.27
CA PRO A 16 -11.56 -21.88 5.22
C PRO A 16 -10.99 -21.31 6.52
N ASP A 17 -9.84 -21.82 6.98
CA ASP A 17 -9.23 -21.47 8.26
C ASP A 17 -8.12 -20.41 8.16
N PHE A 18 -8.02 -19.71 7.03
CA PHE A 18 -7.01 -18.66 6.89
C PHE A 18 -7.22 -17.57 7.95
N ARG A 19 -6.14 -16.91 8.36
CA ARG A 19 -6.17 -15.66 9.11
C ARG A 19 -5.28 -14.65 8.41
N ALA A 20 -5.75 -13.42 8.28
CA ALA A 20 -4.97 -12.37 7.64
C ALA A 20 -5.08 -11.06 8.41
N VAL A 21 -4.06 -10.23 8.25
CA VAL A 21 -4.05 -8.84 8.70
C VAL A 21 -4.12 -7.97 7.45
N HIS A 22 -5.13 -7.13 7.37
CA HIS A 22 -5.31 -6.17 6.29
C HIS A 22 -5.01 -4.76 6.81
N MET A 23 -3.82 -4.25 6.50
CA MET A 23 -3.46 -2.88 6.84
C MET A 23 -3.98 -1.92 5.76
N ILE A 24 -4.85 -1.01 6.16
CA ILE A 24 -5.33 0.08 5.31
C ILE A 24 -4.51 1.34 5.56
N ARG A 25 -4.43 2.21 4.55
CA ARG A 25 -3.65 3.44 4.62
C ARG A 25 -4.34 4.56 3.88
N HIS A 26 -4.24 5.79 4.39
CA HIS A 26 -4.75 6.96 3.67
C HIS A 26 -4.04 7.15 2.31
N PRO A 27 -4.77 7.29 1.18
CA PRO A 27 -4.18 7.37 -0.16
C PRO A 27 -3.12 8.47 -0.34
N VAL A 28 -3.34 9.65 0.25
CA VAL A 28 -2.36 10.74 0.21
C VAL A 28 -1.06 10.36 0.93
N LYS A 29 -1.14 9.62 2.04
CA LYS A 29 0.04 9.17 2.78
C LYS A 29 0.80 8.10 2.01
N VAL A 30 0.11 7.26 1.22
CA VAL A 30 0.76 6.33 0.28
C VAL A 30 1.61 7.10 -0.74
N ALA A 31 1.06 8.16 -1.36
CA ALA A 31 1.79 8.98 -2.33
C ALA A 31 3.01 9.69 -1.73
N ILE A 32 2.87 10.27 -0.55
CA ILE A 32 3.98 10.91 0.17
C ILE A 32 5.07 9.87 0.50
N SER A 33 4.67 8.71 1.01
CA SER A 33 5.58 7.63 1.38
C SER A 33 6.33 7.07 0.17
N ALA A 34 5.65 6.90 -0.97
CA ALA A 34 6.28 6.45 -2.22
C ALA A 34 7.31 7.47 -2.72
N HIS A 35 6.96 8.76 -2.72
CA HIS A 35 7.89 9.84 -3.05
C HIS A 35 9.14 9.82 -2.15
N GLN A 36 8.95 9.72 -0.83
CA GLN A 36 10.04 9.68 0.15
C GLN A 36 10.92 8.44 -0.03
N TYR A 37 10.32 7.26 -0.16
CA TYR A 37 11.04 6.01 -0.42
C TYR A 37 11.91 6.13 -1.67
N ASN A 38 11.35 6.69 -2.75
CA ASN A 38 12.07 6.89 -4.00
C ASN A 38 13.22 7.90 -3.88
N LYS A 39 13.02 8.97 -3.11
CA LYS A 39 14.01 10.02 -2.90
C LYS A 39 15.19 9.55 -2.04
N PHE A 40 14.94 8.77 -1.00
CA PHE A 40 15.96 8.42 0.00
C PHE A 40 16.52 7.01 -0.15
N VAL A 41 15.70 6.04 -0.59
CA VAL A 41 16.09 4.62 -0.65
C VAL A 41 16.44 4.21 -2.07
N ALA A 42 15.59 4.52 -3.05
CA ALA A 42 15.81 4.09 -4.44
C ALA A 42 16.95 4.86 -5.14
N SER A 43 17.18 6.13 -4.77
CA SER A 43 18.31 6.93 -5.28
C SER A 43 19.66 6.39 -4.81
N ALA A 44 19.74 5.92 -3.56
CA ALA A 44 20.94 5.34 -2.96
C ALA A 44 21.25 3.93 -3.51
N ALA A 45 20.22 3.18 -3.90
CA ALA A 45 20.35 1.81 -4.41
C ALA A 45 20.58 1.71 -5.94
N GLY A 46 20.67 2.84 -6.66
CA GLY A 46 21.05 2.87 -8.08
C GLY A 46 20.09 2.19 -9.07
N ALA A 47 18.94 1.66 -8.65
CA ALA A 47 18.03 0.92 -9.54
C ALA A 47 16.55 0.99 -9.12
N LYS A 48 15.73 1.47 -10.06
CA LYS A 48 14.51 0.85 -10.64
C LYS A 48 13.44 0.16 -9.75
N TRP A 49 13.35 0.40 -8.45
CA TRP A 49 12.19 -0.05 -7.64
C TRP A 49 11.00 0.93 -7.71
N ARG A 50 10.75 1.53 -8.88
CA ARG A 50 9.64 2.47 -9.07
C ARG A 50 8.48 1.77 -9.75
N TRP A 51 7.32 1.83 -9.10
CA TRP A 51 6.13 1.02 -9.29
C TRP A 51 5.37 1.34 -10.59
N ASP A 52 5.94 1.06 -11.76
CA ASP A 52 5.34 1.33 -13.09
C ASP A 52 5.44 2.78 -13.60
N MET A 53 6.40 3.58 -13.12
CA MET A 53 6.67 4.90 -13.70
C MET A 53 7.82 4.81 -14.72
N SER A 54 7.66 5.46 -15.88
CA SER A 54 8.82 5.69 -16.74
C SER A 54 9.82 6.53 -15.95
N ALA A 55 11.07 6.08 -15.83
CA ALA A 55 12.13 6.84 -15.16
C ALA A 55 12.27 8.26 -15.77
N GLN A 56 11.78 8.44 -16.99
CA GLN A 56 11.75 9.68 -17.74
C GLN A 56 10.85 10.76 -17.09
N ASP A 57 9.64 10.42 -16.64
CA ASP A 57 8.67 11.42 -16.15
C ASP A 57 9.17 12.12 -14.89
N ILE A 58 9.88 11.40 -14.03
CA ILE A 58 10.47 11.91 -12.80
C ILE A 58 11.73 12.72 -13.09
N ALA A 59 12.58 12.25 -14.00
CA ALA A 59 13.79 12.97 -14.40
C ALA A 59 13.46 14.35 -15.00
N ASN A 60 12.27 14.48 -15.57
CA ASN A 60 11.74 15.72 -16.13
C ASN A 60 10.96 16.56 -15.11
N ALA A 61 10.70 16.06 -13.91
CA ALA A 61 10.03 16.83 -12.87
C ALA A 61 10.96 17.93 -12.35
N THR A 62 10.46 19.16 -12.30
CA THR A 62 11.24 20.35 -11.93
C THR A 62 10.93 20.84 -10.51
N SER A 63 9.90 20.27 -9.88
CA SER A 63 9.45 20.66 -8.54
C SER A 63 8.89 19.47 -7.75
N THR A 64 8.94 19.56 -6.41
CA THR A 64 8.34 18.57 -5.50
C THR A 64 6.85 18.36 -5.78
N ARG A 65 6.15 19.42 -6.20
CA ARG A 65 4.72 19.33 -6.55
C ARG A 65 4.50 18.42 -7.75
N GLU A 66 5.33 18.55 -8.79
CA GLU A 66 5.25 17.69 -9.97
C GLU A 66 5.61 16.25 -9.64
N GLU A 67 6.65 16.03 -8.83
CA GLU A 67 7.03 14.70 -8.36
C GLU A 67 5.88 14.01 -7.62
N LEU A 68 5.22 14.70 -6.68
CA LEU A 68 4.07 14.16 -5.95
C LEU A 68 2.86 13.88 -6.86
N LEU A 69 2.62 14.72 -7.88
CA LEU A 69 1.54 14.49 -8.83
C LEU A 69 1.79 13.25 -9.71
N ILE A 70 3.04 13.02 -10.09
CA ILE A 70 3.44 11.83 -10.85
C ILE A 70 3.23 10.57 -9.99
N GLU A 71 3.71 10.59 -8.73
CA GLU A 71 3.54 9.46 -7.79
C GLU A 71 2.06 9.18 -7.51
N ALA A 72 1.24 10.22 -7.30
CA ALA A 72 -0.20 10.06 -7.08
C ALA A 72 -0.90 9.40 -8.27
N LYS A 73 -0.52 9.75 -9.50
CA LYS A 73 -1.05 9.10 -10.72
C LYS A 73 -0.63 7.64 -10.82
N ALA A 74 0.63 7.33 -10.54
CA ALA A 74 1.13 5.95 -10.61
C ALA A 74 0.45 5.03 -9.58
N ILE A 75 0.21 5.56 -8.38
CA ILE A 75 -0.44 4.83 -7.30
C ILE A 75 -1.94 4.60 -7.56
N GLN A 76 -2.56 5.31 -8.51
CA GLN A 76 -3.99 5.17 -8.80
C GLN A 76 -4.41 3.72 -9.08
N LYS A 77 -3.62 2.96 -9.85
CA LYS A 77 -3.88 1.55 -10.12
C LYS A 77 -3.83 0.69 -8.85
N VAL A 78 -2.88 0.99 -7.96
CA VAL A 78 -2.73 0.32 -6.67
C VAL A 78 -3.91 0.64 -5.75
N LEU A 79 -4.39 1.89 -5.74
CA LEU A 79 -5.55 2.28 -4.93
C LEU A 79 -6.83 1.53 -5.31
N VAL A 80 -7.05 1.29 -6.61
CA VAL A 80 -8.20 0.50 -7.08
C VAL A 80 -8.14 -0.93 -6.54
N ASP A 81 -6.96 -1.55 -6.57
CA ASP A 81 -6.77 -2.90 -6.05
C ASP A 81 -6.85 -2.95 -4.51
N MET A 82 -6.29 -1.95 -3.81
CA MET A 82 -6.44 -1.81 -2.36
C MET A 82 -7.91 -1.67 -1.96
N HIS A 83 -8.68 -0.84 -2.67
CA HIS A 83 -10.11 -0.67 -2.42
C HIS A 83 -10.88 -1.97 -2.70
N THR A 84 -10.58 -2.64 -3.82
CA THR A 84 -11.21 -3.92 -4.17
C THR A 84 -10.94 -4.99 -3.11
N THR A 85 -9.70 -5.09 -2.64
CA THR A 85 -9.31 -6.00 -1.57
C THR A 85 -10.02 -5.64 -0.26
N HIS A 86 -10.10 -4.37 0.09
CA HIS A 86 -10.81 -3.90 1.27
C HIS A 86 -12.29 -4.29 1.25
N GLU A 87 -13.00 -4.01 0.16
CA GLU A 87 -14.41 -4.37 0.00
C GLU A 87 -14.64 -5.88 0.09
N LEU A 88 -13.67 -6.69 -0.36
CA LEU A 88 -13.74 -8.15 -0.23
C LEU A 88 -13.56 -8.65 1.19
N VAL A 89 -12.81 -7.95 2.05
CA VAL A 89 -12.39 -8.48 3.37
C VAL A 89 -12.95 -7.74 4.57
N LYS A 90 -13.51 -6.53 4.40
CA LYS A 90 -13.94 -5.65 5.50
C LYS A 90 -14.92 -6.29 6.49
N ASP A 91 -15.74 -7.23 6.01
CA ASP A 91 -16.74 -7.94 6.81
C ASP A 91 -16.35 -9.39 7.12
N ASP A 92 -15.15 -9.84 6.72
CA ASP A 92 -14.70 -11.22 6.98
C ASP A 92 -14.11 -11.34 8.40
N PRO A 93 -14.71 -12.13 9.31
CA PRO A 93 -14.23 -12.25 10.69
C PRO A 93 -12.84 -12.91 10.81
N ARG A 94 -12.31 -13.49 9.72
CA ARG A 94 -10.96 -14.06 9.66
C ARG A 94 -9.89 -13.00 9.35
N VAL A 95 -10.30 -11.78 9.02
CA VAL A 95 -9.41 -10.69 8.63
C VAL A 95 -9.47 -9.58 9.66
N LEU A 96 -8.34 -9.35 10.33
CA LEU A 96 -8.18 -8.18 11.17
C LEU A 96 -7.80 -6.99 10.27
N THR A 97 -8.69 -6.02 10.15
CA THR A 97 -8.39 -4.76 9.45
C THR A 97 -7.87 -3.72 10.43
N LEU A 98 -6.71 -3.13 10.13
CA LEU A 98 -6.06 -2.10 10.95
C LEU A 98 -5.73 -0.90 10.09
N ASP A 99 -5.96 0.30 10.61
CA ASP A 99 -5.40 1.51 10.01
C ASP A 99 -3.91 1.61 10.36
N LEU A 100 -3.07 1.75 9.32
CA LEU A 100 -1.62 1.76 9.50
C LEU A 100 -1.18 2.95 10.34
N GLU A 101 -1.83 4.11 10.17
CA GLU A 101 -1.52 5.28 10.96
C GLU A 101 -1.92 5.11 12.43
N GLU A 102 -3.04 4.46 12.74
CA GLU A 102 -3.39 4.07 14.11
C GLU A 102 -2.36 3.09 14.69
N PHE A 103 -1.97 2.09 13.90
CA PHE A 103 -0.99 1.09 14.28
C PHE A 103 0.38 1.70 14.61
N GLU A 104 0.85 2.66 13.80
CA GLU A 104 2.11 3.37 14.03
C GLU A 104 2.06 4.23 15.29
N ASN A 105 0.95 4.92 15.55
CA ASN A 105 0.82 5.82 16.70
C ASN A 105 0.60 5.09 18.03
N ASN A 106 0.04 3.88 17.99
CA ASN A 106 -0.25 3.07 19.17
C ASN A 106 0.11 1.61 18.93
N PHE A 107 1.39 1.38 18.66
CA PHE A 107 1.93 0.08 18.31
C PHE A 107 1.60 -0.97 19.38
N ASP A 108 1.86 -0.68 20.66
CA ASP A 108 1.67 -1.65 21.74
C ASP A 108 0.22 -2.12 21.83
N ALA A 109 -0.75 -1.20 21.84
CA ALA A 109 -2.16 -1.57 21.92
C ALA A 109 -2.66 -2.25 20.64
N SER A 110 -2.14 -1.87 19.48
CA SER A 110 -2.54 -2.47 18.20
C SER A 110 -1.91 -3.84 17.98
N ALA A 111 -0.69 -4.06 18.48
CA ALA A 111 0.00 -5.34 18.46
C ALA A 111 -0.72 -6.37 19.34
N LEU A 112 -1.32 -5.95 20.46
CA LEU A 112 -2.18 -6.84 21.27
C LEU A 112 -3.42 -7.34 20.51
N LYS A 113 -3.87 -6.67 19.45
CA LYS A 113 -4.96 -7.18 18.61
C LYS A 113 -4.52 -8.34 17.70
N LEU A 114 -3.21 -8.55 17.53
CA LEU A 114 -2.63 -9.60 16.69
C LEU A 114 -2.42 -10.94 17.42
N PHE A 115 -2.49 -10.96 18.74
CA PHE A 115 -2.20 -12.11 19.61
C PHE A 115 -3.37 -12.40 20.56
#